data_AF-A0A1I0U823-F1
#
_entry.id   AF-A0A1I0U823-F1
#
_cell.length_a   1.000
_cell.length_b   1.000
_cell.length_c   1.000
_cell.angle_alpha   90.00
_cell.angle_beta   90.00
_cell.angle_gamma   90.00
#
_symmetry.space_group_name_H-M   'P 1'
#
loop_
_entity.id
_entity.type
_entity.pdbx_description
1 polymer ?
#
loop_
_entity_poly.entity_id
_entity_poly.type
_entity_poly.pdbx_seq_one_letter_code
_entity_poly.pdbx_strand_id
1 'polypeptide(L)'
;MAIIEPINQEIGEINTGKKYPASLRFWHWVNVIVLFGSLFTVLINATLFDHAQRSFVKTALMNAGAPVSDKQAGAVTHGLEDQVWGIHIYFGYALATLFLFRLIAEFFLPAAQRISPKIKKAYLAYFILKKEREAAKHELVVKGLYLVFYILLAIMVVTGLLLAFEDYTGIPRNMNHSIKEFHGFCMYLILGFIFIHLAGIFLAERKDGKGIVSDMINGG
;
A
#
# COMPACT_ATOMS: atom_id res chain seq x y z
N MET A 1 -0.07 -37.02 29.45
CA MET A 1 -0.35 -36.64 28.06
C MET A 1 0.18 -35.23 27.87
N ALA A 2 0.90 -34.99 26.78
CA ALA A 2 1.95 -33.99 26.60
C ALA A 2 1.59 -32.52 26.90
N ILE A 3 2.43 -31.95 27.77
CA ILE A 3 2.98 -30.59 27.90
C ILE A 3 2.61 -29.62 26.76
N ILE A 4 2.00 -28.49 27.12
CA ILE A 4 2.02 -27.25 26.33
C ILE A 4 2.43 -26.13 27.29
N GLU A 5 3.71 -25.80 27.32
CA GLU A 5 4.21 -24.57 27.95
C GLU A 5 4.28 -23.45 26.89
N PRO A 6 3.72 -22.27 27.15
CA PRO A 6 3.95 -21.10 26.32
C PRO A 6 5.21 -20.38 26.80
N ILE A 7 6.37 -20.73 26.23
CA ILE A 7 7.61 -19.96 26.43
C ILE A 7 7.62 -18.82 25.41
N ASN A 8 7.22 -17.63 25.86
CA ASN A 8 7.62 -16.36 25.24
C ASN A 8 8.36 -15.54 26.32
N GLN A 9 9.54 -16.02 26.66
CA GLN A 9 10.64 -15.34 27.34
C GLN A 9 11.89 -15.90 26.65
N GLU A 10 13.02 -15.26 26.49
CA GLU A 10 13.58 -13.97 26.86
C GLU A 10 14.84 -13.82 25.98
N ILE A 11 15.54 -12.70 26.13
CA ILE A 11 16.83 -12.44 25.51
C ILE A 11 17.79 -13.64 25.73
N GLY A 12 18.19 -14.34 24.66
CA GLY A 12 19.20 -15.38 24.73
C GLY A 12 18.92 -16.70 24.00
N GLU A 13 17.78 -16.91 23.34
CA GLU A 13 17.54 -18.13 22.56
C GLU A 13 18.01 -18.02 21.10
N ILE A 14 18.83 -18.99 20.67
CA ILE A 14 19.15 -19.22 19.27
C ILE A 14 17.87 -19.73 18.61
N ASN A 15 17.14 -18.82 17.98
CA ASN A 15 15.89 -19.10 17.30
C ASN A 15 16.18 -19.99 16.08
N THR A 16 15.82 -21.28 16.16
CA THR A 16 15.95 -22.23 15.03
C THR A 16 14.85 -22.03 13.97
N GLY A 17 13.93 -21.09 14.20
CA GLY A 17 12.90 -20.68 13.25
C GLY A 17 13.28 -19.43 12.44
N LYS A 18 12.76 -19.35 11.21
CA LYS A 18 12.86 -18.14 10.38
C LYS A 18 12.26 -16.94 11.12
N LYS A 19 13.05 -15.85 11.27
CA LYS A 19 12.66 -14.54 11.80
C LYS A 19 11.36 -14.01 11.17
N TYR A 20 11.15 -14.25 9.88
CA TYR A 20 9.89 -13.93 9.19
C TYR A 20 9.28 -15.16 8.48
N PRO A 21 8.06 -15.58 8.86
CA PRO A 21 7.34 -16.67 8.20
C PRO A 21 7.15 -16.44 6.70
N ALA A 22 7.14 -17.52 5.91
CA ALA A 22 6.99 -17.45 4.45
C ALA A 22 5.68 -16.78 4.01
N SER A 23 4.57 -17.07 4.71
CA SER A 23 3.26 -16.46 4.42
C SER A 23 3.26 -14.94 4.60
N LEU A 24 3.94 -14.43 5.64
CA LEU A 24 4.06 -13.00 5.90
C LEU A 24 4.88 -12.32 4.80
N ARG A 25 6.02 -12.89 4.43
CA ARG A 25 6.89 -12.37 3.36
C ARG A 25 6.17 -12.35 2.02
N PHE A 26 5.51 -13.45 1.66
CA PHE A 26 4.72 -13.55 0.44
C PHE A 26 3.62 -12.48 0.42
N TRP A 27 2.84 -12.36 1.49
CA TRP A 27 1.79 -11.35 1.59
C TRP A 27 2.35 -9.93 1.45
N HIS A 28 3.48 -9.63 2.08
CA HIS A 28 4.14 -8.33 1.96
C HIS A 28 4.51 -8.01 0.50
N TRP A 29 5.24 -8.91 -0.18
CA TRP A 29 5.70 -8.68 -1.55
C TRP A 29 4.57 -8.62 -2.57
N VAL A 30 3.51 -9.41 -2.39
CA VAL A 30 2.31 -9.31 -3.23
C VAL A 30 1.63 -7.94 -3.05
N ASN A 31 1.53 -7.43 -1.82
CA ASN A 31 1.01 -6.07 -1.59
C ASN A 31 1.90 -5.01 -2.24
N VAL A 32 3.22 -5.14 -2.16
CA VAL A 32 4.15 -4.24 -2.83
C VAL A 32 3.91 -4.24 -4.35
N ILE A 33 3.83 -5.42 -4.98
CA ILE A 33 3.61 -5.52 -6.42
C ILE A 33 2.27 -4.89 -6.84
N VAL A 34 1.20 -5.18 -6.10
CA VAL A 34 -0.14 -4.64 -6.41
C VAL A 34 -0.18 -3.12 -6.21
N LEU A 35 0.39 -2.61 -5.11
CA LEU A 35 0.45 -1.19 -4.81
C LEU A 35 1.28 -0.42 -5.85
N PHE A 36 2.49 -0.90 -6.16
CA PHE A 36 3.35 -0.26 -7.16
C PHE A 36 2.77 -0.40 -8.57
N GLY A 37 2.14 -1.53 -8.91
CA GLY A 37 1.41 -1.69 -10.18
C GLY A 37 0.29 -0.67 -10.33
N SER A 38 -0.50 -0.47 -9.27
CA SER A 38 -1.54 0.56 -9.21
C SER A 38 -0.99 1.98 -9.34
N LEU A 39 0.13 2.31 -8.68
CA LEU A 39 0.78 3.62 -8.81
C LEU A 39 1.37 3.83 -10.22
N PHE A 40 1.89 2.76 -10.83
CA PHE A 40 2.45 2.81 -12.17
C PHE A 40 1.38 3.09 -13.23
N THR A 41 0.16 2.56 -13.08
CA THR A 41 -0.95 2.90 -13.99
C THR A 41 -1.30 4.38 -13.88
N VAL A 42 -1.31 4.97 -12.67
CA VAL A 42 -1.53 6.42 -12.50
C VAL A 42 -0.43 7.23 -13.18
N LEU A 43 0.83 6.82 -13.00
CA LEU A 43 1.97 7.48 -13.64
C LEU A 43 1.87 7.43 -15.17
N ILE A 44 1.58 6.26 -15.74
CA ILE A 44 1.37 6.09 -17.18
C ILE A 44 0.25 7.02 -17.65
N ASN A 45 -0.88 7.03 -16.96
CA ASN A 45 -2.03 7.81 -17.38
C ASN A 45 -1.71 9.32 -17.38
N ALA A 46 -1.09 9.81 -16.30
CA ALA A 46 -0.72 11.20 -16.12
C ALA A 46 0.37 11.69 -17.09
N THR A 47 1.16 10.79 -17.68
CA THR A 47 2.30 11.15 -18.55
C THR A 47 2.05 10.88 -20.03
N LEU A 48 1.46 9.72 -20.36
CA LEU A 48 1.31 9.23 -21.74
C LEU A 48 -0.08 9.43 -22.33
N PHE A 49 -1.12 9.52 -21.48
CA PHE A 49 -2.51 9.57 -21.95
C PHE A 49 -3.28 10.80 -21.45
N ASP A 50 -2.60 11.75 -20.83
CA ASP A 50 -3.16 13.03 -20.46
C ASP A 50 -3.65 13.81 -21.71
N HIS A 51 -4.65 14.69 -21.52
CA HIS A 51 -5.19 15.52 -22.58
C HIS A 51 -4.14 16.38 -23.31
N ALA A 52 -3.01 16.69 -22.68
CA ALA A 52 -1.88 17.35 -23.32
C ALA A 52 -1.34 16.59 -24.55
N GLN A 53 -1.52 15.26 -24.62
CA GLN A 53 -1.05 14.41 -25.71
C GLN A 53 -1.97 14.39 -26.94
N ARG A 54 -3.09 15.12 -26.91
CA ARG A 54 -4.06 15.19 -28.03
C ARG A 54 -3.40 15.66 -29.34
N SER A 55 -2.50 16.64 -29.27
CA SER A 55 -1.78 17.16 -30.44
C SER A 55 -0.85 16.11 -31.06
N PHE A 56 -0.19 15.32 -30.23
CA PHE A 56 0.63 14.20 -30.66
C PHE A 56 -0.22 13.14 -31.39
N VAL A 57 -1.34 12.72 -30.79
CA VAL A 57 -2.27 11.74 -31.39
C VAL A 57 -2.81 12.23 -32.74
N LYS A 58 -3.23 13.50 -32.81
CA LYS A 58 -3.71 14.11 -34.06
C LYS A 58 -2.63 14.07 -35.14
N THR A 59 -1.41 14.51 -34.81
CA THR A 59 -0.28 14.57 -35.75
C THR A 59 0.10 13.17 -36.24
N ALA A 60 0.13 12.19 -35.34
CA ALA A 60 0.43 10.80 -35.68
C ALA A 60 -0.61 10.21 -36.66
N LEU A 61 -1.91 10.44 -36.41
CA LEU A 61 -2.98 9.98 -37.29
C LEU A 61 -2.95 10.69 -38.65
N MET A 62 -2.70 12.00 -38.68
CA MET A 62 -2.53 12.75 -39.92
C MET A 62 -1.36 12.21 -40.75
N ASN A 63 -0.21 11.93 -40.12
CA ASN A 63 0.96 11.37 -40.79
C ASN A 63 0.71 9.94 -41.31
N ALA A 64 -0.19 9.19 -40.68
CA ALA A 64 -0.63 7.87 -41.14
C ALA A 64 -1.69 7.93 -42.26
N GLY A 65 -2.01 9.12 -42.78
CA GLY A 65 -3.01 9.31 -43.84
C GLY A 65 -4.46 9.32 -43.36
N ALA A 66 -4.69 9.40 -42.04
CA ALA A 66 -6.00 9.49 -41.41
C ALA A 66 -6.24 10.91 -40.85
N PRO A 67 -6.72 11.87 -41.65
CA PRO A 67 -7.02 13.21 -41.16
C PRO A 67 -8.15 13.16 -40.13
N VAL A 68 -7.89 13.70 -38.94
CA VAL A 68 -8.85 13.74 -37.83
C VAL A 68 -8.98 15.15 -37.26
N SER A 69 -10.18 15.48 -36.81
CA SER A 69 -10.44 16.70 -36.03
C SER A 69 -9.86 16.61 -34.62
N ASP A 70 -9.70 17.75 -33.94
CA ASP A 70 -9.27 17.79 -32.53
C ASP A 70 -10.23 17.02 -31.62
N LYS A 71 -11.53 17.03 -31.92
CA LYS A 71 -12.53 16.27 -31.18
C LYS A 71 -12.32 14.76 -31.33
N GLN A 72 -12.03 14.29 -32.54
CA GLN A 72 -11.74 12.87 -32.80
C GLN A 72 -10.43 12.42 -32.13
N ALA A 73 -9.36 13.23 -32.24
CA ALA A 73 -8.11 12.95 -31.53
C ALA A 73 -8.31 12.92 -30.01
N GLY A 74 -9.12 13.85 -29.46
CA GLY A 74 -9.45 13.87 -28.04
C GLY A 74 -10.23 12.64 -27.57
N ALA A 75 -11.15 12.13 -28.40
CA ALA A 75 -11.87 10.89 -28.10
C ALA A 75 -10.92 9.67 -28.07
N VAL A 76 -9.93 9.61 -28.96
CA VAL A 76 -8.91 8.56 -28.95
C VAL A 76 -8.05 8.64 -27.69
N THR A 77 -7.54 9.83 -27.35
CA THR A 77 -6.74 10.02 -26.12
C THR A 77 -7.55 9.62 -24.88
N HIS A 78 -8.81 10.02 -24.78
CA HIS A 78 -9.68 9.64 -23.66
C HIS A 78 -9.94 8.13 -23.62
N GLY A 79 -10.17 7.48 -24.76
CA GLY A 79 -10.32 6.03 -24.81
C GLY A 79 -9.06 5.28 -24.32
N LEU A 80 -7.86 5.80 -24.61
CA LEU A 80 -6.60 5.23 -24.07
C LEU A 80 -6.49 5.44 -22.56
N GLU A 81 -6.90 6.61 -22.07
CA GLU A 81 -6.98 6.94 -20.65
C GLU A 81 -7.85 5.91 -19.90
N ASP A 82 -9.06 5.66 -20.42
CA ASP A 82 -10.02 4.72 -19.84
C ASP A 82 -9.49 3.28 -19.78
N GLN A 83 -8.69 2.85 -20.75
CA GLN A 83 -8.05 1.52 -20.71
C GLN A 83 -7.09 1.39 -19.53
N VAL A 84 -6.29 2.42 -19.27
CA VAL A 84 -5.35 2.43 -18.14
C VAL A 84 -6.08 2.51 -16.81
N TRP A 85 -7.14 3.31 -16.73
CA TRP A 85 -8.01 3.35 -15.55
C TRP A 85 -8.67 2.00 -15.27
N GLY A 86 -9.09 1.27 -16.31
CA GLY A 86 -9.61 -0.10 -16.16
C GLY A 86 -8.58 -1.03 -15.50
N ILE A 87 -7.31 -0.96 -15.91
CA ILE A 87 -6.23 -1.74 -15.28
C ILE A 87 -6.00 -1.29 -13.84
N HIS A 88 -6.03 0.02 -13.56
CA HIS A 88 -5.92 0.56 -12.20
C HIS A 88 -7.00 0.01 -11.27
N ILE A 89 -8.25 -0.07 -11.76
CA ILE A 89 -9.38 -0.63 -11.01
C ILE A 89 -9.16 -2.10 -10.67
N TYR A 90 -8.61 -2.91 -11.59
CA TYR A 90 -8.26 -4.31 -11.29
C TYR A 90 -7.20 -4.43 -10.19
N PHE A 91 -6.16 -3.58 -10.20
CA PHE A 91 -5.22 -3.51 -9.09
C PHE A 91 -5.92 -3.07 -7.79
N GLY A 92 -6.89 -2.15 -7.87
CA GLY A 92 -7.75 -1.76 -6.75
C GLY A 92 -8.52 -2.93 -6.16
N TYR A 93 -9.15 -3.77 -6.98
CA TYR A 93 -9.85 -4.98 -6.52
C TYR A 93 -8.90 -6.00 -5.90
N ALA A 94 -7.71 -6.19 -6.47
CA ALA A 94 -6.68 -7.05 -5.89
C ALA A 94 -6.26 -6.52 -4.50
N LEU A 95 -6.02 -5.21 -4.38
CA LEU A 95 -5.63 -4.57 -3.12
C LEU A 95 -6.74 -4.65 -2.07
N ALA A 96 -7.98 -4.39 -2.46
CA ALA A 96 -9.16 -4.54 -1.59
C ALA A 96 -9.31 -5.97 -1.08
N THR A 97 -9.09 -6.96 -1.94
CA THR A 97 -9.14 -8.39 -1.58
C THR A 97 -8.02 -8.76 -0.59
N LEU A 98 -6.79 -8.31 -0.85
CA LEU A 98 -5.65 -8.53 0.05
C LEU A 98 -5.86 -7.89 1.42
N PHE A 99 -6.43 -6.68 1.43
CA PHE A 99 -6.77 -5.96 2.64
C PHE A 99 -7.89 -6.65 3.43
N LEU A 100 -8.96 -7.09 2.76
CA LEU A 100 -10.04 -7.85 3.38
C LEU A 100 -9.54 -9.17 3.95
N PHE A 101 -8.73 -9.92 3.20
CA PHE A 101 -8.09 -11.15 3.69
C PHE A 101 -7.26 -10.87 4.95
N ARG A 102 -6.53 -9.75 4.98
CA ARG A 102 -5.74 -9.34 6.14
C ARG A 102 -6.61 -9.02 7.36
N LEU A 103 -7.74 -8.33 7.17
CA LEU A 103 -8.71 -8.07 8.24
C LEU A 103 -9.33 -9.36 8.78
N ILE A 104 -9.71 -10.28 7.89
CA ILE A 104 -10.27 -11.57 8.27
C ILE A 104 -9.23 -12.39 9.06
N ALA A 105 -8.00 -12.48 8.56
CA ALA A 105 -6.92 -13.21 9.21
C ALA A 105 -6.62 -12.70 10.64
N GLU A 106 -6.81 -11.40 10.89
CA GLU A 106 -6.64 -10.78 12.20
C GLU A 106 -7.55 -11.39 13.29
N PHE A 107 -8.76 -11.83 12.92
CA PHE A 107 -9.68 -12.49 13.86
C PHE A 107 -9.22 -13.89 14.24
N PHE A 108 -8.55 -14.60 13.32
CA PHE A 108 -8.06 -15.96 13.52
C PHE A 108 -6.66 -16.03 14.18
N LEU A 109 -5.93 -14.91 14.24
CA LEU A 109 -4.65 -14.85 14.93
C LEU A 109 -4.84 -14.95 16.46
N PRO A 110 -3.94 -15.67 17.17
CA PRO A 110 -3.91 -15.69 18.64
C PRO A 110 -3.83 -14.28 19.20
N ALA A 111 -4.47 -14.01 20.34
CA ALA A 111 -4.57 -12.67 20.90
C ALA A 111 -3.22 -11.94 21.01
N ALA A 112 -2.13 -12.64 21.37
CA ALA A 112 -0.78 -12.06 21.46
C ALA A 112 -0.19 -11.58 20.10
N GLN A 113 -0.69 -12.11 18.98
CA GLN A 113 -0.21 -11.80 17.64
C GLN A 113 -1.02 -10.69 16.96
N ARG A 114 -2.18 -10.34 17.52
CA ARG A 114 -3.06 -9.29 17.01
C ARG A 114 -2.46 -7.88 17.12
N ILE A 115 -2.84 -7.00 16.22
CA ILE A 115 -2.43 -5.60 16.09
C ILE A 115 -2.79 -4.81 17.34
N SER A 116 -4.04 -4.92 17.84
CA SER A 116 -4.51 -4.13 18.99
C SER A 116 -3.66 -4.34 20.28
N PRO A 117 -3.38 -5.57 20.73
CA PRO A 117 -2.52 -5.78 21.90
C PRO A 117 -1.05 -5.43 21.64
N LYS A 118 -0.52 -5.58 20.42
CA LYS A 118 0.85 -5.14 20.07
C LYS A 118 1.04 -3.62 20.12
N ILE A 119 0.02 -2.86 19.70
CA ILE A 119 -0.01 -1.39 19.78
C ILE A 119 -0.16 -0.96 21.24
N LYS A 120 -1.09 -1.56 22.00
CA LYS A 120 -1.25 -1.28 23.43
C LYS A 120 0.04 -1.54 24.21
N LYS A 121 0.72 -2.66 23.95
CA LYS A 121 2.00 -3.01 24.59
C LYS A 121 3.11 -2.01 24.26
N ALA A 122 3.22 -1.56 23.00
CA ALA A 122 4.20 -0.54 22.60
C ALA A 122 3.92 0.83 23.23
N TYR A 123 2.65 1.25 23.26
CA TYR A 123 2.22 2.48 23.92
C TYR A 123 2.51 2.45 25.42
N LEU A 124 2.20 1.34 26.09
CA LEU A 124 2.49 1.09 27.51
C LEU A 124 3.99 1.08 27.80
N ALA A 125 4.79 0.39 26.99
CA ALA A 125 6.25 0.32 27.16
C ALA A 125 6.91 1.70 27.08
N TYR A 126 6.44 2.55 26.16
CA TYR A 126 6.99 3.88 25.97
C TYR A 126 6.53 4.90 27.02
N PHE A 127 5.23 5.00 27.27
CA PHE A 127 4.68 6.04 28.15
C PHE A 127 4.75 5.65 29.64
N ILE A 128 4.65 4.37 29.98
CA ILE A 128 4.53 3.91 31.38
C ILE A 128 5.85 3.32 31.91
N LEU A 129 6.53 2.46 31.16
CA LEU A 129 7.68 1.72 31.68
C LEU A 129 9.04 2.42 31.54
N LYS A 130 9.17 3.46 30.68
CA LYS A 130 10.39 4.29 30.47
C LYS A 130 11.71 3.49 30.30
N LYS A 131 11.66 2.20 29.97
CA LYS A 131 12.83 1.34 29.78
C LYS A 131 13.47 1.67 28.44
N GLU A 132 14.78 1.90 28.43
CA GLU A 132 15.60 2.15 27.23
C GLU A 132 14.95 3.08 26.20
N ARG A 133 14.85 4.36 26.58
CA ARG A 133 14.07 5.42 25.90
C ARG A 133 14.25 5.45 24.37
N GLU A 134 15.46 5.23 23.86
CA GLU A 134 15.74 5.25 22.42
C GLU A 134 15.20 4.02 21.67
N ALA A 135 15.37 2.82 22.23
CA ALA A 135 14.80 1.60 21.66
C ALA A 135 13.26 1.61 21.69
N ALA A 136 12.67 2.10 22.79
CA ALA A 136 11.23 2.24 22.93
C ALA A 136 10.64 3.30 21.98
N LYS A 137 11.34 4.43 21.73
CA LYS A 137 10.97 5.43 20.71
C LYS A 137 10.93 4.79 19.32
N HIS A 138 12.00 4.11 18.94
CA HIS A 138 12.14 3.49 17.63
C HIS A 138 11.01 2.48 17.38
N GLU A 139 10.74 1.59 18.35
CA GLU A 139 9.65 0.62 18.24
C GLU A 139 8.26 1.27 18.11
N LEU A 140 8.02 2.36 18.84
CA LEU A 140 6.78 3.12 18.71
C LEU A 140 6.63 3.78 17.35
N VAL A 141 7.69 4.40 16.83
CA VAL A 141 7.66 5.06 15.51
C VAL A 141 7.38 4.04 14.42
N VAL A 142 8.04 2.88 14.44
CA VAL A 142 7.82 1.81 13.45
C VAL A 142 6.39 1.28 13.52
N LYS A 143 5.86 1.01 14.73
CA LYS A 143 4.48 0.53 14.90
C LYS A 143 3.44 1.61 14.58
N GLY A 144 3.74 2.87 14.86
CA GLY A 144 2.91 4.01 14.49
C GLY A 144 2.82 4.19 12.99
N LEU A 145 3.96 4.14 12.28
CA LEU A 145 4.02 4.15 10.82
C LEU A 145 3.22 3.00 10.20
N TYR A 146 3.33 1.80 10.78
CA TYR A 146 2.52 0.66 10.38
C TYR A 146 1.01 0.95 10.51
N LEU A 147 0.56 1.50 11.65
CA LEU A 147 -0.84 1.87 11.83
C LEU A 147 -1.31 2.92 10.82
N VAL A 148 -0.51 3.98 10.63
CA VAL A 148 -0.81 5.05 9.67
C VAL A 148 -0.94 4.48 8.25
N PHE A 149 -0.05 3.58 7.84
CA PHE A 149 -0.14 2.91 6.54
C PHE A 149 -1.45 2.15 6.39
N TYR A 150 -1.87 1.38 7.38
CA TYR A 150 -3.14 0.63 7.31
C TYR A 150 -4.37 1.53 7.28
N ILE A 151 -4.34 2.67 7.97
CA ILE A 151 -5.42 3.67 7.90
C ILE A 151 -5.48 4.29 6.50
N LEU A 152 -4.34 4.72 5.96
CA LEU A 152 -4.27 5.27 4.60
C LEU A 152 -4.72 4.23 3.56
N LEU A 153 -4.28 2.98 3.71
CA LEU A 153 -4.67 1.88 2.84
C LEU A 153 -6.18 1.62 2.90
N ALA A 154 -6.78 1.64 4.09
CA ALA A 154 -8.23 1.50 4.25
C ALA A 154 -8.98 2.64 3.53
N ILE A 155 -8.52 3.89 3.68
CA ILE A 155 -9.09 5.04 2.98
C ILE A 155 -8.99 4.86 1.46
N MET A 156 -7.83 4.46 0.94
CA MET A 156 -7.62 4.21 -0.49
C MET A 156 -8.53 3.11 -1.04
N VAL A 157 -8.68 2.00 -0.31
CA VAL A 157 -9.58 0.90 -0.71
C VAL A 157 -11.02 1.36 -0.74
N VAL A 158 -11.50 2.04 0.32
CA VAL A 158 -12.89 2.51 0.39
C VAL A 158 -13.19 3.52 -0.71
N THR A 159 -12.36 4.56 -0.83
CA THR A 159 -12.56 5.60 -1.86
C THR A 159 -12.43 5.04 -3.27
N GLY A 160 -11.48 4.12 -3.51
CA GLY A 160 -11.33 3.46 -4.80
C GLY A 160 -12.54 2.60 -5.18
N LEU A 161 -13.10 1.84 -4.24
CA LEU A 161 -14.33 1.07 -4.48
C LEU A 161 -15.55 1.97 -4.73
N LEU A 162 -15.68 3.08 -4.00
CA LEU A 162 -16.75 4.06 -4.23
C LEU A 162 -16.69 4.64 -5.65
N LEU A 163 -15.47 4.91 -6.17
CA LEU A 163 -15.28 5.36 -7.54
C LEU A 163 -15.54 4.25 -8.57
N ALA A 164 -15.08 3.03 -8.30
CA ALA A 164 -15.26 1.89 -9.21
C ALA A 164 -16.73 1.47 -9.38
N PHE A 165 -17.57 1.72 -8.37
CA PHE A 165 -18.99 1.42 -8.38
C PHE A 165 -19.87 2.67 -8.41
N GLU A 166 -19.36 3.79 -8.94
CA GLU A 166 -20.07 5.07 -8.86
C GLU A 166 -21.49 5.01 -9.43
N ASP A 167 -21.68 4.28 -10.53
CA ASP A 167 -22.98 4.08 -11.20
C ASP A 167 -24.00 3.32 -10.33
N TYR A 168 -23.54 2.53 -9.35
CA TYR A 168 -24.38 1.67 -8.50
C TYR A 168 -24.59 2.24 -7.10
N THR A 169 -23.78 3.21 -6.70
CA THR A 169 -23.80 3.77 -5.33
C THR A 169 -24.89 4.82 -5.13
N GLY A 170 -25.40 5.42 -6.22
CA GLY A 170 -26.36 6.53 -6.15
C GLY A 170 -25.76 7.83 -5.60
N ILE A 171 -24.43 7.93 -5.52
CA ILE A 171 -23.75 9.10 -4.97
C ILE A 171 -23.86 10.27 -5.96
N PRO A 172 -24.22 11.49 -5.49
CA PRO A 172 -24.29 12.67 -6.35
C PRO A 172 -22.95 13.01 -7.01
N ARG A 173 -22.99 13.53 -8.24
CA ARG A 173 -21.78 13.81 -9.04
C ARG A 173 -20.76 14.74 -8.36
N ASN A 174 -21.22 15.70 -7.57
CA ASN A 174 -20.33 16.59 -6.81
C ASN A 174 -19.55 15.83 -5.73
N MET A 175 -20.17 14.84 -5.08
CA MET A 175 -19.49 13.99 -4.11
C MET A 175 -18.48 13.05 -4.79
N ASN A 176 -18.81 12.48 -5.95
CA ASN A 176 -17.84 11.65 -6.71
C ASN A 176 -16.57 12.43 -7.06
N HIS A 177 -16.73 13.70 -7.46
CA HIS A 177 -15.58 14.55 -7.75
C HIS A 177 -14.71 14.76 -6.50
N SER A 178 -15.32 15.08 -5.36
CA SER A 178 -14.58 15.21 -4.09
C SER A 178 -13.91 13.90 -3.65
N ILE A 179 -14.57 12.75 -3.85
CA ILE A 179 -13.97 11.43 -3.55
C ILE A 179 -12.75 11.19 -4.45
N LYS A 180 -12.85 11.51 -5.75
CA LYS A 180 -11.74 11.38 -6.70
C LYS A 180 -10.55 12.27 -6.32
N GLU A 181 -10.81 13.53 -6.00
CA GLU A 181 -9.76 14.46 -5.53
C GLU A 181 -9.10 13.97 -4.24
N PHE A 182 -9.90 13.51 -3.28
CA PHE A 182 -9.39 13.00 -2.02
C PHE A 182 -8.61 11.70 -2.18
N HIS A 183 -9.07 10.78 -3.04
CA HIS A 183 -8.34 9.56 -3.40
C HIS A 183 -6.98 9.90 -4.03
N GLY A 184 -6.96 10.84 -4.98
CA GLY A 184 -5.74 11.35 -5.59
C GLY A 184 -4.80 12.02 -4.58
N PHE A 185 -5.34 12.77 -3.61
CA PHE A 185 -4.54 13.34 -2.52
C PHE A 185 -3.91 12.26 -1.62
N CYS A 186 -4.69 11.26 -1.22
CA CYS A 186 -4.19 10.15 -0.41
C CYS A 186 -3.10 9.32 -1.12
N MET A 187 -3.12 9.24 -2.45
CA MET A 187 -2.01 8.66 -3.22
C MET A 187 -0.67 9.36 -2.90
N TYR A 188 -0.63 10.69 -2.81
CA TYR A 188 0.61 11.41 -2.46
C TYR A 188 1.06 11.12 -1.03
N LEU A 189 0.13 10.91 -0.09
CA LEU A 189 0.47 10.47 1.27
C LEU A 189 1.07 9.06 1.28
N ILE A 190 0.54 8.14 0.46
CA ILE A 190 1.11 6.81 0.27
C ILE A 190 2.52 6.90 -0.34
N LEU A 191 2.75 7.74 -1.34
CA LEU A 191 4.09 7.98 -1.90
C LEU A 191 5.06 8.51 -0.84
N GLY A 192 4.63 9.47 -0.03
CA GLY A 192 5.42 9.97 1.10
C GLY A 192 5.76 8.88 2.12
N PHE A 193 4.78 8.03 2.45
CA PHE A 193 5.01 6.87 3.31
C PHE A 193 6.04 5.90 2.72
N ILE A 194 5.93 5.54 1.44
CA ILE A 194 6.89 4.66 0.75
C ILE A 194 8.30 5.23 0.86
N PHE A 195 8.47 6.53 0.59
CA PHE A 195 9.77 7.20 0.69
C PHE A 195 10.35 7.13 2.10
N ILE A 196 9.55 7.46 3.11
CA ILE A 196 9.96 7.38 4.53
C ILE A 196 10.31 5.94 4.91
N HIS A 197 9.53 4.96 4.47
CA HIS A 197 9.75 3.54 4.74
C HIS A 197 11.08 3.05 4.15
N LEU A 198 11.33 3.34 2.87
CA LEU A 198 12.56 2.97 2.19
C LEU A 198 13.79 3.67 2.79
N ALA A 199 13.68 4.97 3.10
CA ALA A 199 14.74 5.71 3.79
C ALA A 199 15.03 5.11 5.18
N GLY A 200 14.00 4.73 5.93
CA GLY A 200 14.13 4.05 7.21
C GLY A 200 14.86 2.71 7.09
N ILE A 201 14.52 1.89 6.09
CA ILE A 201 15.22 0.62 5.79
C ILE A 201 16.69 0.90 5.47
N PHE A 202 16.97 1.81 4.54
CA PHE A 202 18.32 2.13 4.10
C PHE A 202 19.21 2.63 5.26
N LEU A 203 18.67 3.51 6.10
CA LEU A 203 19.39 4.02 7.27
C LEU A 203 19.66 2.92 8.31
N ALA A 204 18.69 2.03 8.52
CA ALA A 204 18.84 0.91 9.45
C ALA A 204 19.88 -0.11 8.94
N GLU A 205 19.88 -0.41 7.64
CA GLU A 205 20.83 -1.34 7.01
C GLU A 205 22.29 -0.85 7.06
N ARG A 206 22.50 0.47 6.99
CA ARG A 206 23.85 1.07 7.08
C ARG A 206 24.41 1.12 8.51
N LYS A 207 23.55 1.07 9.52
CA LYS A 207 23.93 1.13 10.93
C LYS A 207 23.94 -0.28 11.53
N ASP A 208 23.09 -0.51 12.52
CA ASP A 208 23.11 -1.71 13.37
C ASP A 208 22.13 -2.79 12.89
N GLY A 209 21.22 -2.47 11.96
CA GLY A 209 20.19 -3.35 11.44
C GLY A 209 20.55 -4.00 10.10
N LYS A 210 21.70 -4.66 10.00
CA LYS A 210 22.13 -5.29 8.74
C LYS A 210 21.20 -6.44 8.34
N GLY A 211 20.95 -6.58 7.04
CA GLY A 211 20.21 -7.72 6.48
C GLY A 211 18.69 -7.61 6.52
N ILE A 212 18.09 -6.45 6.81
CA ILE A 212 16.63 -6.29 6.89
C ILE A 212 15.93 -6.73 5.59
N VAL A 213 16.46 -6.33 4.43
CA VAL A 213 15.87 -6.71 3.14
C VAL A 213 16.05 -8.21 2.90
N SER A 214 17.24 -8.74 3.21
CA SER A 214 17.51 -10.19 3.11
C SER A 214 16.58 -11.00 4.00
N ASP A 215 16.34 -10.55 5.24
CA ASP A 215 15.42 -11.19 6.16
C ASP A 215 13.99 -11.19 5.61
N MET A 216 13.56 -10.07 5.00
CA MET A 216 12.23 -9.98 4.38
C MET A 216 12.09 -10.84 3.11
N ILE A 217 13.20 -11.17 2.44
CA ILE A 217 13.19 -12.06 1.26
C ILE A 217 13.31 -13.52 1.68
N ASN A 218 14.24 -13.86 2.57
CA ASN A 218 14.65 -15.24 2.88
C ASN A 218 14.03 -15.78 4.17
N GLY A 219 13.64 -14.89 5.08
CA GLY A 219 13.06 -15.18 6.38
C GLY A 219 14.03 -15.08 7.56
N GLY A 220 15.22 -14.52 7.38
CA GLY A 220 16.31 -14.52 8.37
C GLY A 220 17.46 -15.41 7.92
#